data_AF-A0A2V6L001-F1
#
_entry.id   AF-A0A2V6L001-F1
#
_cell.length_a   1.000
_cell.length_b   1.000
_cell.length_c   1.000
_cell.angle_alpha   90.00
_cell.angle_beta   90.00
_cell.angle_gamma   90.00
#
_symmetry.space_group_name_H-M   'P 1'
#
loop_
_entity.id
_entity.type
_entity.pdbx_description
1 polymer ?
#
loop_
_entity_poly.entity_id
_entity_poly.type
_entity_poly.pdbx_seq_one_letter_code
_entity_poly.pdbx_strand_id
1 'polypeptide(L)'
;MNKARGAKVQRLKTFYHDMKRIFFALTLLALWLPAWQPVKAADVSVDFFYNNLSGGNWIEVADYGYGWQPDVAVNDPNWRPYADGYWAYTDDGWTWVSYEDFGWATYHYGRWANLADYGWLWFPGSDLDWGPAWVSWRTGGDYVGWAPLPPRGPGVVWTSSSISVRPITILSMLVLSVSPSCATVFSRRHRMFPISIKQ
;
A
#
# COMPACT_ATOMS: atom_id res chain seq x y z
N MET A 1 55.58 49.43 -36.19
CA MET A 1 55.60 47.97 -35.91
C MET A 1 54.98 47.57 -34.55
N ASN A 2 54.17 48.43 -33.90
CA ASN A 2 53.74 48.24 -32.49
C ASN A 2 52.23 47.98 -32.33
N LYS A 3 51.41 48.30 -33.34
CA LYS A 3 49.94 48.16 -33.31
C LYS A 3 49.47 46.70 -33.29
N ALA A 4 50.14 45.82 -34.07
CA ALA A 4 49.82 44.40 -34.13
C ALA A 4 50.13 43.64 -32.82
N ARG A 5 51.18 44.06 -32.09
CA ARG A 5 51.52 43.50 -30.77
C ARG A 5 50.48 43.87 -29.71
N GLY A 6 49.99 45.11 -29.71
CA GLY A 6 48.92 45.55 -28.80
C GLY A 6 47.60 44.81 -29.02
N ALA A 7 47.21 44.58 -30.28
CA ALA A 7 45.99 43.84 -30.61
C ALA A 7 46.06 42.36 -30.16
N LYS A 8 47.24 41.72 -30.28
CA LYS A 8 47.43 40.33 -29.83
C LYS A 8 47.37 40.20 -28.31
N VAL A 9 47.97 41.13 -27.57
CA VAL A 9 47.93 41.16 -26.10
C VAL A 9 46.52 41.43 -25.59
N GLN A 10 45.79 42.35 -26.21
CA GLN A 10 44.41 42.63 -25.84
C GLN A 10 43.52 41.41 -26.09
N ARG A 11 43.67 40.73 -27.23
CA ARG A 11 42.93 39.50 -27.55
C ARG A 11 43.19 38.38 -26.53
N LEU A 12 44.43 38.23 -26.06
CA LEU A 12 44.78 37.25 -25.03
C LEU A 12 44.20 37.61 -23.64
N LYS A 13 44.17 38.90 -23.29
CA LYS A 13 43.56 39.38 -22.04
C LYS A 13 42.04 39.16 -22.03
N THR A 14 41.36 39.46 -23.14
CA THR A 14 39.92 39.19 -23.27
C THR A 14 39.65 37.69 -23.20
N PHE A 15 40.43 36.88 -23.92
CA PHE A 15 40.32 35.42 -23.88
C PHE A 15 40.49 34.85 -22.46
N TYR A 16 41.50 35.32 -21.71
CA TYR A 16 41.72 34.87 -20.33
C TYR A 16 40.60 35.33 -19.38
N HIS A 17 40.07 36.54 -19.57
CA HIS A 17 38.96 37.06 -18.76
C HIS A 17 37.66 36.28 -19.01
N ASP A 18 37.35 35.98 -20.26
CA ASP A 18 36.18 35.20 -20.67
C ASP A 18 36.30 33.76 -20.17
N MET A 19 37.48 33.14 -20.34
CA MET A 19 37.76 31.79 -19.84
C MET A 19 37.62 31.71 -18.31
N LYS A 20 38.10 32.71 -17.57
CA LYS A 20 37.97 32.77 -16.10
C LYS A 20 36.51 32.89 -15.66
N ARG A 21 35.68 33.66 -16.38
CA ARG A 21 34.24 33.77 -16.12
C ARG A 21 33.51 32.46 -16.40
N ILE A 22 33.90 31.76 -17.46
CA ILE A 22 33.35 30.44 -17.80
C ILE A 22 33.70 29.42 -16.72
N PHE A 23 34.96 29.35 -16.29
CA PHE A 23 35.36 28.45 -15.20
C PHE A 23 34.61 28.77 -13.89
N PHE A 24 34.43 30.06 -13.57
CA PHE A 24 33.67 30.47 -12.37
C PHE A 24 32.18 30.11 -12.47
N ALA A 25 31.57 30.24 -13.66
CA ALA A 25 30.19 29.83 -13.88
C ALA A 25 30.02 28.31 -13.80
N LEU A 26 30.97 27.55 -14.35
CA LEU A 26 30.96 26.08 -14.28
C LEU A 26 31.20 25.57 -12.87
N THR A 27 32.07 26.20 -12.07
CA THR A 27 32.27 25.81 -10.66
C THR A 27 31.06 26.17 -9.80
N LEU A 28 30.41 27.32 -10.04
CA LEU A 28 29.16 27.68 -9.35
C LEU A 28 28.01 26.73 -9.73
N LEU A 29 27.91 26.32 -11.00
CA LEU A 29 26.94 25.33 -11.45
C LEU A 29 27.23 23.95 -10.83
N ALA A 30 28.48 23.52 -10.80
CA ALA A 30 28.88 22.24 -10.21
C ALA A 30 28.70 22.18 -8.68
N LEU A 31 28.92 23.30 -7.99
CA LEU A 31 28.65 23.43 -6.55
C LEU A 31 27.15 23.48 -6.22
N TRP A 32 26.29 23.75 -7.20
CA TRP A 32 24.82 23.69 -7.07
C TRP A 32 24.20 22.34 -7.48
N LEU A 33 24.97 21.42 -8.07
CA LEU A 33 24.50 20.08 -8.44
C LEU A 33 24.23 19.08 -7.29
N PRO A 34 24.74 19.21 -6.04
CA PRO A 34 24.52 18.16 -5.04
C PRO A 34 23.12 18.17 -4.40
N ALA A 35 22.24 19.13 -4.75
CA ALA A 35 20.88 19.20 -4.21
C ALA A 35 19.84 18.40 -5.01
N TRP A 36 20.22 17.82 -6.16
CA TRP A 36 19.31 17.09 -7.06
C TRP A 36 19.64 15.60 -7.09
N GLN A 37 19.93 15.02 -5.92
CA GLN A 37 19.78 13.58 -5.81
C GLN A 37 18.28 13.34 -5.59
N PRO A 38 17.54 12.75 -6.54
CA PRO A 38 16.22 12.24 -6.21
C PRO A 38 16.42 11.28 -5.03
N VAL A 39 15.66 11.48 -3.95
CA VAL A 39 15.59 10.47 -2.89
C VAL A 39 15.21 9.18 -3.60
N LYS A 40 16.12 8.19 -3.58
CA LYS A 40 15.83 6.86 -4.10
C LYS A 40 14.66 6.36 -3.26
N ALA A 41 13.46 6.34 -3.82
CA ALA A 41 12.35 5.62 -3.24
C ALA A 41 12.87 4.22 -2.92
N ALA A 42 12.71 3.78 -1.67
CA ALA A 42 13.03 2.40 -1.32
C ALA A 42 12.19 1.52 -2.23
N ASP A 43 12.85 0.69 -3.03
CA ASP A 43 12.18 -0.25 -3.91
C ASP A 43 11.63 -1.36 -3.01
N VAL A 44 10.33 -1.30 -2.71
CA VAL A 44 9.67 -2.36 -1.95
C VAL A 44 9.60 -3.57 -2.88
N SER A 45 10.30 -4.65 -2.51
CA SER A 45 10.33 -5.89 -3.28
C SER A 45 9.61 -7.01 -2.54
N VAL A 46 9.27 -8.10 -3.23
CA VAL A 46 8.72 -9.28 -2.56
C VAL A 46 9.72 -9.86 -1.55
N ASP A 47 11.02 -9.84 -1.88
CA ASP A 47 12.11 -10.23 -0.97
C ASP A 47 12.13 -9.40 0.32
N PHE A 48 11.76 -8.12 0.24
CA PHE A 48 11.63 -7.28 1.43
C PHE A 48 10.60 -7.86 2.39
N PHE A 49 9.45 -8.34 1.90
CA PHE A 49 8.44 -8.97 2.76
C PHE A 49 8.90 -10.33 3.28
N TYR A 50 9.53 -11.17 2.45
CA TYR A 50 10.06 -12.47 2.89
C TYR A 50 11.01 -12.34 4.08
N ASN A 51 11.86 -11.31 4.05
CA ASN A 51 12.89 -11.11 5.07
C ASN A 51 12.40 -10.37 6.32
N ASN A 52 11.27 -9.65 6.25
CA ASN A 52 10.82 -8.78 7.35
C ASN A 52 9.48 -9.20 7.99
N LEU A 53 8.71 -10.11 7.37
CA LEU A 53 7.56 -10.72 8.02
C LEU A 53 8.01 -11.85 8.97
N SER A 54 7.49 -11.82 10.19
CA SER A 54 7.75 -12.81 11.24
C SER A 54 6.44 -13.28 11.88
N GLY A 55 6.44 -14.41 12.57
CA GLY A 55 5.24 -14.98 13.19
C GLY A 55 4.25 -15.57 12.16
N GLY A 56 4.78 -16.24 11.15
CA GLY A 56 3.99 -16.90 10.11
C GLY A 56 4.85 -17.68 9.13
N ASN A 57 4.21 -18.38 8.19
CA ASN A 57 4.84 -19.27 7.24
C ASN A 57 4.50 -18.89 5.80
N TRP A 58 5.49 -18.99 4.91
CA TRP A 58 5.28 -18.83 3.47
C TRP A 58 4.91 -20.16 2.84
N ILE A 59 3.81 -20.18 2.08
CA ILE A 59 3.20 -21.37 1.49
C ILE A 59 2.97 -21.10 0.01
N GLU A 60 3.47 -22.01 -0.83
CA GLU A 60 3.15 -22.00 -2.26
C GLU A 60 1.75 -22.60 -2.49
N VAL A 61 0.85 -21.79 -3.03
CA VAL A 61 -0.53 -22.19 -3.32
C VAL A 61 -0.72 -22.20 -4.83
N ALA A 62 -1.23 -23.31 -5.35
CA ALA A 62 -1.59 -23.43 -6.77
C ALA A 62 -2.53 -22.28 -7.19
N ASP A 63 -2.30 -21.72 -8.38
CA ASP A 63 -3.04 -20.59 -8.97
C ASP A 63 -2.92 -19.23 -8.27
N TYR A 64 -2.45 -19.17 -7.02
CA TYR A 64 -2.26 -17.91 -6.27
C TYR A 64 -0.79 -17.49 -6.13
N GLY A 65 0.14 -18.45 -6.15
CA GLY A 65 1.56 -18.20 -5.90
C GLY A 65 1.92 -18.31 -4.42
N TYR A 66 2.97 -17.62 -3.99
CA TYR A 66 3.45 -17.66 -2.60
C TYR A 66 2.64 -16.74 -1.70
N GLY A 67 1.89 -17.34 -0.77
CA GLY A 67 1.12 -16.64 0.26
C GLY A 67 1.79 -16.76 1.62
N TRP A 68 1.66 -15.73 2.44
CA TRP A 68 2.10 -15.73 3.83
C TRP A 68 0.91 -15.98 4.75
N GLN A 69 1.03 -16.97 5.62
CA GLN A 69 0.04 -17.34 6.62
C GLN A 69 0.54 -16.93 8.01
N PRO A 70 -0.08 -15.95 8.68
CA PRO A 70 0.29 -15.63 10.06
C PRO A 70 -0.07 -16.79 11.00
N ASP A 71 0.72 -17.00 12.04
CA ASP A 71 0.49 -18.07 13.02
C ASP A 71 -0.88 -17.93 13.70
N VAL A 72 -1.36 -16.69 13.90
CA VAL A 72 -2.69 -16.43 14.48
C VAL A 72 -3.83 -16.94 13.58
N ALA A 73 -3.67 -16.94 12.25
CA ALA A 73 -4.67 -17.50 11.34
C ALA A 73 -4.81 -19.02 11.47
N VAL A 74 -3.75 -19.70 11.92
CA VAL A 74 -3.75 -21.15 12.18
C VAL A 74 -4.30 -21.44 13.57
N ASN A 75 -3.92 -20.64 14.55
CA ASN A 75 -4.18 -20.91 15.97
C ASN A 75 -5.56 -20.42 16.44
N ASP A 76 -6.15 -19.44 15.77
CA ASP A 76 -7.48 -18.92 16.11
C ASP A 76 -8.44 -19.00 14.89
N PRO A 77 -9.44 -19.90 14.91
CA PRO A 77 -10.40 -20.04 13.82
C PRO A 77 -11.35 -18.83 13.68
N ASN A 78 -11.42 -17.94 14.68
CA ASN A 78 -12.22 -16.73 14.62
C ASN A 78 -11.44 -15.53 14.06
N TRP A 79 -10.11 -15.66 13.98
CA TRP A 79 -9.23 -14.65 13.44
C TRP A 79 -9.56 -14.40 11.97
N ARG A 80 -9.50 -13.12 11.59
CA ARG A 80 -9.71 -12.69 10.22
C ARG A 80 -9.01 -11.34 9.99
N PRO A 81 -8.59 -11.06 8.75
CA PRO A 81 -8.02 -9.77 8.39
C PRO A 81 -8.98 -8.61 8.72
N TYR A 82 -8.42 -7.45 9.08
CA TYR A 82 -9.17 -6.22 9.35
C TYR A 82 -10.14 -6.31 10.54
N ALA A 83 -9.85 -7.15 11.54
CA ALA A 83 -10.66 -7.30 12.75
C ALA A 83 -10.03 -6.68 14.00
N ASP A 84 -8.70 -6.77 14.14
CA ASP A 84 -7.97 -6.24 15.30
C ASP A 84 -7.22 -4.96 14.95
N GLY A 85 -7.87 -3.83 15.20
CA GLY A 85 -7.41 -2.51 14.77
C GLY A 85 -8.53 -1.49 14.71
N TYR A 86 -8.24 -0.36 14.06
CA TYR A 86 -9.20 0.70 13.88
C TYR A 86 -9.01 1.44 12.55
N TRP A 87 -10.05 2.13 12.10
CA TRP A 87 -9.99 2.99 10.93
C TRP A 87 -9.60 4.41 11.35
N ALA A 88 -8.56 4.95 10.71
CA ALA A 88 -8.15 6.33 10.84
C ALA A 88 -8.41 7.06 9.52
N TYR A 89 -8.85 8.31 9.58
CA TYR A 89 -8.96 9.15 8.40
C TYR A 89 -7.63 9.91 8.22
N THR A 90 -6.90 9.61 7.15
CA THR A 90 -5.59 10.19 6.80
C THR A 90 -5.69 10.96 5.48
N ASP A 91 -4.57 11.54 5.03
CA ASP A 91 -4.48 12.21 3.73
C ASP A 91 -4.70 11.24 2.55
N ASP A 92 -4.45 9.94 2.76
CA ASP A 92 -4.72 8.85 1.80
C ASP A 92 -6.14 8.28 1.93
N GLY A 93 -6.97 8.83 2.82
CA GLY A 93 -8.35 8.42 3.08
C GLY A 93 -8.51 7.50 4.29
N TRP A 94 -9.54 6.65 4.27
CA TRP A 94 -9.77 5.69 5.35
C TRP A 94 -8.70 4.61 5.35
N THR A 95 -7.78 4.73 6.30
CA THR A 95 -6.62 3.84 6.48
C THR A 95 -6.87 2.88 7.62
N TRP A 96 -6.61 1.60 7.40
CA TRP A 96 -6.65 0.61 8.46
C TRP A 96 -5.38 0.70 9.30
N VAL A 97 -5.53 0.86 10.61
CA VAL A 97 -4.43 0.82 11.57
C VAL A 97 -4.58 -0.46 12.40
N SER A 98 -3.75 -1.45 12.09
CA SER A 98 -3.74 -2.74 12.79
C SER A 98 -2.95 -2.65 14.09
N TYR A 99 -3.33 -3.48 15.07
CA TYR A 99 -2.54 -3.75 16.28
C TYR A 99 -1.58 -4.93 16.13
N GLU A 100 -1.58 -5.58 14.97
CA GLU A 100 -0.78 -6.76 14.68
C GLU A 100 0.57 -6.36 14.07
N ASP A 101 1.64 -7.05 14.50
CA ASP A 101 3.02 -6.72 14.11
C ASP A 101 3.28 -6.86 12.60
N PHE A 102 2.54 -7.73 11.92
CA PHE A 102 2.62 -7.90 10.46
C PHE A 102 1.72 -6.91 9.68
N GLY A 103 0.98 -6.05 10.38
CA GLY A 103 -0.05 -5.20 9.80
C GLY A 103 0.48 -4.13 8.85
N TRP A 104 1.70 -3.63 9.11
CA TRP A 104 2.36 -2.61 8.27
C TRP A 104 2.52 -3.07 6.81
N ALA A 105 2.70 -4.37 6.58
CA ALA A 105 2.84 -4.95 5.25
C ALA A 105 1.49 -5.44 4.73
N THR A 106 0.88 -6.35 5.50
CA THR A 106 -0.19 -7.22 4.98
C THR A 106 -1.50 -6.49 4.70
N TYR A 107 -1.75 -5.36 5.37
CA TYR A 107 -2.94 -4.55 5.12
C TYR A 107 -2.75 -3.50 4.03
N HIS A 108 -1.50 -3.25 3.62
CA HIS A 108 -1.17 -2.12 2.76
C HIS A 108 -0.55 -2.50 1.42
N TYR A 109 0.13 -3.65 1.32
CA TYR A 109 0.89 -4.04 0.12
C TYR A 109 0.36 -5.31 -0.55
N GLY A 110 -0.85 -5.76 -0.20
CA GLY A 110 -1.38 -7.00 -0.78
C GLY A 110 -2.84 -7.26 -0.48
N ARG A 111 -3.22 -8.53 -0.60
CA ARG A 111 -4.61 -9.00 -0.55
C ARG A 111 -4.71 -10.27 0.27
N TRP A 112 -5.91 -10.54 0.78
CA TRP A 112 -6.16 -11.73 1.60
C TRP A 112 -7.09 -12.69 0.87
N ALA A 113 -6.76 -13.98 0.91
CA ALA A 113 -7.65 -15.06 0.50
C ALA A 113 -7.87 -16.01 1.67
N ASN A 114 -9.11 -16.48 1.81
CA ASN A 114 -9.44 -17.56 2.72
C ASN A 114 -9.66 -18.84 1.92
N LEU A 115 -8.72 -19.77 2.04
CA LEU A 115 -8.64 -21.00 1.28
C LEU A 115 -9.09 -22.17 2.15
N ALA A 116 -9.81 -23.14 1.57
CA ALA A 116 -10.37 -24.25 2.33
C ALA A 116 -9.32 -25.07 3.09
N ASP A 117 -8.16 -25.30 2.47
CA ASP A 117 -7.11 -26.16 3.03
C ASP A 117 -6.15 -25.43 3.98
N TYR A 118 -6.13 -24.09 3.93
CA TYR A 118 -5.11 -23.28 4.61
C TYR A 118 -5.70 -22.14 5.47
N GLY A 119 -6.98 -21.82 5.38
CA GLY A 119 -7.54 -20.63 6.02
C GLY A 119 -7.04 -19.33 5.37
N TRP A 120 -6.76 -18.32 6.18
CA TRP A 120 -6.37 -16.99 5.69
C TRP A 120 -4.89 -16.91 5.31
N LEU A 121 -4.63 -16.48 4.08
CA LEU A 121 -3.30 -16.19 3.55
C LEU A 121 -3.28 -14.80 2.93
N TRP A 122 -2.18 -14.11 3.16
CA TRP A 122 -1.86 -12.85 2.53
C TRP A 122 -0.99 -13.09 1.29
N PHE A 123 -1.32 -12.40 0.20
CA PHE A 123 -0.55 -12.43 -1.04
C PHE A 123 -0.08 -11.01 -1.36
N PRO A 124 1.24 -10.79 -1.56
CA PRO A 124 1.75 -9.52 -2.04
C PRO A 124 1.07 -9.10 -3.35
N GLY A 125 0.77 -7.82 -3.49
CA GLY A 125 0.27 -7.27 -4.76
C GLY A 125 1.35 -7.37 -5.84
N SER A 126 0.98 -7.74 -7.07
CA SER A 126 1.94 -7.77 -8.18
C SER A 126 2.54 -6.39 -8.49
N ASP A 127 1.79 -5.34 -8.17
CA ASP A 127 2.16 -3.94 -8.26
C ASP A 127 3.01 -3.47 -7.07
N LEU A 128 2.96 -4.18 -5.93
CA LEU A 128 3.58 -3.78 -4.66
C LEU A 128 3.24 -2.33 -4.24
N ASP A 129 2.11 -1.82 -4.72
CA ASP A 129 1.62 -0.49 -4.41
C ASP A 129 1.09 -0.47 -2.97
N TRP A 130 1.48 0.57 -2.23
CA TRP A 130 0.89 0.85 -0.94
C TRP A 130 -0.55 1.37 -1.12
N GLY A 131 -1.46 0.90 -0.28
CA GLY A 131 -2.82 1.43 -0.17
C GLY A 131 -3.25 1.61 1.29
N PRO A 132 -4.18 2.54 1.56
CA PRO A 132 -4.67 2.79 2.93
C PRO A 132 -5.40 1.57 3.51
N ALA A 133 -6.08 0.81 2.64
CA ALA A 133 -6.58 -0.53 2.88
C ALA A 133 -7.07 -1.14 1.57
N TRP A 134 -7.19 -2.47 1.54
CA TRP A 134 -7.67 -3.20 0.38
C TRP A 134 -8.93 -3.98 0.70
N VAL A 135 -10.03 -3.25 0.86
CA VAL A 135 -11.33 -3.78 1.28
C VAL A 135 -12.46 -3.35 0.35
N SER A 136 -13.52 -4.14 0.31
CA SER A 136 -14.83 -3.75 -0.20
C SER A 136 -15.69 -3.24 0.96
N TRP A 137 -16.40 -2.13 0.74
CA TRP A 137 -17.28 -1.53 1.74
C TRP A 137 -18.74 -1.90 1.52
N ARG A 138 -19.49 -2.00 2.60
CA ARG A 138 -20.94 -2.17 2.60
C ARG A 138 -21.57 -1.33 3.68
N THR A 139 -22.78 -0.86 3.45
CA THR A 139 -23.56 -0.15 4.46
C THR A 139 -24.95 -0.76 4.56
N GLY A 140 -25.53 -0.74 5.76
CA GLY A 140 -26.86 -1.27 6.01
C GLY A 140 -27.36 -0.83 7.37
N GLY A 141 -28.50 -0.14 7.41
CA GLY A 141 -28.98 0.52 8.62
C GLY A 141 -27.90 1.42 9.25
N ASP A 142 -27.73 1.31 10.56
CA ASP A 142 -26.72 2.04 11.34
C ASP A 142 -25.33 1.39 11.33
N TYR A 143 -25.09 0.42 10.45
CA TYR A 143 -23.84 -0.31 10.36
C TYR A 143 -23.11 -0.03 9.06
N VAL A 144 -21.79 -0.05 9.16
CA VAL A 144 -20.86 -0.08 8.04
C VAL A 144 -20.08 -1.38 8.20
N GLY A 145 -19.95 -2.13 7.11
CA GLY A 145 -19.12 -3.32 7.08
C GLY A 145 -18.07 -3.24 5.98
N TRP A 146 -17.02 -4.02 6.16
CA TRP A 146 -15.93 -4.16 5.20
C TRP A 146 -15.49 -5.60 5.10
N ALA A 147 -14.97 -5.98 3.94
CA ALA A 147 -14.39 -7.29 3.72
C ALA A 147 -13.13 -7.18 2.86
N PRO A 148 -12.07 -7.95 3.13
CA PRO A 148 -10.85 -7.91 2.34
C PRO A 148 -11.13 -8.20 0.87
N LEU A 149 -10.40 -7.51 -0.01
CA LEU A 149 -10.39 -7.84 -1.43
C LEU A 149 -9.53 -9.09 -1.67
N PRO A 150 -9.96 -10.01 -2.55
CA PRO A 150 -9.16 -11.16 -2.92
C PRO A 150 -7.91 -10.76 -3.73
N PRO A 151 -6.88 -11.61 -3.79
CA PRO A 151 -5.72 -11.43 -4.66
C PRO A 151 -6.12 -11.29 -6.13
N ARG A 152 -5.34 -10.51 -6.88
CA ARG A 152 -5.53 -10.38 -8.34
C ARG A 152 -4.77 -11.51 -9.02
N GLY A 153 -5.44 -12.32 -9.86
CA GLY A 153 -4.79 -13.39 -10.61
C GLY A 153 -5.73 -14.07 -11.62
N PRO A 154 -5.20 -14.70 -12.69
CA PRO A 154 -5.99 -15.49 -13.62
C PRO A 154 -6.61 -16.69 -12.88
N GLY A 155 -7.94 -16.76 -12.83
CA GLY A 155 -8.68 -17.80 -12.11
C GLY A 155 -9.44 -17.30 -10.87
N VAL A 156 -9.20 -16.07 -10.42
CA VAL A 156 -9.97 -15.47 -9.31
C VAL A 156 -11.28 -14.90 -9.84
N VAL A 157 -12.36 -15.67 -9.69
CA VAL A 157 -13.71 -15.23 -10.08
C VAL A 157 -14.25 -14.24 -9.05
N TRP A 158 -14.47 -12.99 -9.48
CA TRP A 158 -15.34 -12.05 -8.78
C TRP A 158 -16.78 -12.53 -8.89
N THR A 159 -17.20 -13.48 -8.06
CA THR A 159 -18.63 -13.78 -7.94
C THR A 159 -19.25 -12.64 -7.13
N SER A 160 -19.76 -11.63 -7.84
CA SER A 160 -20.76 -10.71 -7.31
C SER A 160 -22.09 -11.45 -7.20
N SER A 161 -22.14 -12.46 -6.33
CA SER A 161 -23.42 -13.01 -5.91
C SER A 161 -24.17 -11.89 -5.20
N SER A 162 -25.33 -11.53 -5.72
CA SER A 162 -26.26 -10.60 -5.11
C SER A 162 -26.64 -11.12 -3.72
N ILE A 163 -25.97 -10.59 -2.70
CA ILE A 163 -26.27 -10.91 -1.31
C ILE A 163 -27.59 -10.24 -0.95
N SER A 164 -28.66 -11.03 -0.89
CA SER A 164 -29.96 -10.62 -0.40
C SER A 164 -29.85 -10.30 1.09
N VAL A 165 -29.78 -9.01 1.43
CA VAL A 165 -29.91 -8.53 2.80
C VAL A 165 -31.38 -8.56 3.19
N ARG A 166 -31.75 -9.53 4.04
CA ARG A 166 -32.97 -9.40 4.85
C ARG A 166 -32.65 -8.51 6.06
N PRO A 167 -33.54 -7.59 6.45
CA PRO A 167 -33.33 -6.74 7.62
C PRO A 167 -33.15 -7.62 8.86
N ILE A 168 -32.01 -7.45 9.54
CA ILE A 168 -31.64 -8.20 10.74
C ILE A 168 -32.63 -7.83 11.85
N THR A 169 -33.57 -8.73 12.15
CA THR A 169 -34.32 -8.68 13.40
C THR A 169 -33.46 -9.33 14.48
N ILE A 170 -33.39 -8.70 15.65
CA ILE A 170 -32.37 -8.79 16.70
C ILE A 170 -32.14 -10.20 17.33
N LEU A 171 -32.75 -11.29 16.85
CA LEU A 171 -32.71 -12.58 17.58
C LEU A 171 -31.95 -13.74 16.92
N SER A 172 -31.26 -13.54 15.80
CA SER A 172 -30.50 -14.64 15.20
C SER A 172 -29.10 -14.20 14.78
N MET A 173 -28.11 -14.46 15.64
CA MET A 173 -26.76 -14.80 15.17
C MET A 173 -26.86 -16.14 14.43
N LEU A 174 -27.41 -16.13 13.22
CA LEU A 174 -27.37 -17.29 12.32
C LEU A 174 -26.56 -16.89 11.10
N VAL A 175 -25.37 -17.50 11.06
CA VAL A 175 -24.42 -17.60 9.96
C VAL A 175 -25.12 -17.44 8.60
N LEU A 176 -24.97 -16.27 7.98
CA LEU A 176 -25.27 -16.13 6.57
C LEU A 176 -24.06 -16.69 5.81
N SER A 177 -24.32 -17.70 4.99
CA SER A 177 -23.44 -18.25 3.97
C SER A 177 -22.70 -17.12 3.24
N VAL A 178 -21.42 -17.00 3.55
CA VAL A 178 -20.49 -16.17 2.80
C VAL A 178 -19.69 -17.12 1.93
N SER A 179 -19.59 -16.79 0.63
CA SER A 179 -18.54 -17.33 -0.24
C SER A 179 -17.21 -17.40 0.54
N PRO A 180 -16.44 -18.50 0.46
CA PRO A 180 -15.27 -18.75 1.32
C PRO A 180 -14.34 -17.54 1.49
N SER A 181 -14.27 -16.69 0.47
CA SER A 181 -13.40 -15.54 0.33
C SER A 181 -13.76 -14.26 1.12
N CYS A 182 -14.95 -14.11 1.75
CA CYS A 182 -15.44 -12.78 2.14
C CYS A 182 -15.88 -12.62 3.62
N ALA A 183 -15.01 -12.88 4.61
CA ALA A 183 -15.37 -12.52 5.99
C ALA A 183 -15.61 -11.01 6.10
N THR A 184 -16.83 -10.63 6.47
CA THR A 184 -17.24 -9.22 6.64
C THR A 184 -17.15 -8.82 8.12
N VAL A 185 -16.52 -7.69 8.40
CA VAL A 185 -16.46 -7.04 9.72
C VAL A 185 -17.47 -5.90 9.74
N PHE A 186 -18.09 -5.61 10.88
CA PHE A 186 -19.09 -4.54 11.03
C PHE A 186 -18.77 -3.60 12.19
N SER A 187 -19.01 -2.31 11.98
CA SER A 187 -19.00 -1.27 13.03
C SER A 187 -20.24 -0.39 12.94
N ARG A 188 -20.64 0.22 14.07
CA ARG A 188 -21.71 1.22 14.06
C ARG A 188 -21.20 2.48 13.34
N ARG A 189 -22.01 3.00 12.43
CA ARG A 189 -21.66 4.12 11.53
C ARG A 189 -21.13 5.34 12.30
N HIS A 190 -21.76 5.71 13.41
CA HIS A 190 -21.34 6.87 14.22
C HIS A 190 -19.99 6.68 14.94
N ARG A 191 -19.50 5.45 15.11
CA ARG A 191 -18.17 5.18 15.67
C ARG A 191 -17.06 5.26 14.62
N MET A 192 -17.40 5.05 13.35
CA MET A 192 -16.45 5.13 12.25
C MET A 192 -16.45 6.52 11.60
N PHE A 193 -17.61 7.13 11.42
CA PHE A 193 -17.77 8.44 10.79
C PHE A 193 -18.31 9.44 11.82
N PRO A 194 -17.46 10.05 12.66
CA PRO A 194 -17.90 11.03 13.66
C PRO A 194 -18.42 12.35 13.04
N ILE A 195 -18.36 12.52 11.71
CA ILE A 195 -18.78 13.75 11.03
C ILE A 195 -19.73 13.41 9.87
N SER A 196 -20.91 14.04 9.93
CA SER A 196 -22.06 13.96 9.04
C SER A 196 -21.69 14.08 7.55
N ILE A 197 -21.79 12.99 6.79
CA ILE A 197 -22.05 13.07 5.35
C ILE A 197 -23.54 13.40 5.22
N LYS A 198 -23.86 14.68 4.96
CA LYS A 198 -25.19 15.06 4.50
C LYS A 198 -25.44 14.35 3.16
N GLN A 199 -26.57 13.66 3.08
CA GLN A 199 -27.12 13.09 1.85
C GLN A 199 -27.30 14.16 0.77
#